data_AF-A0A3D2XET4-F1
#
_entry.id   AF-A0A3D2XET4-F1
#
_cell.length_a   1.000
_cell.length_b   1.000
_cell.length_c   1.000
_cell.angle_alpha   90.00
_cell.angle_beta   90.00
_cell.angle_gamma   90.00
#
_symmetry.space_group_name_H-M   'P 1'
#
loop_
_entity.id
_entity.type
_entity.pdbx_description
1 polymer ?
#
loop_
_entity_poly.entity_id
_entity_poly.type
_entity_poly.pdbx_seq_one_letter_code
_entity_poly.pdbx_strand_id
1 'polypeptide(L)'
;MSQENKQSKLNMEKGDGQRKGPKFNIYWIYGIIIIVLISAQVFNFAPELKAITEKQFRDNILVQGDVQKLDLVKNKEQVHVYVKKDMLGKDFYVKQFKGKLDPKKVGTAPLFSFEVVDWKAFEERLDEFCKANNIAEVDMRVVKAPEWFGPLLNTVFTLLIIIVAWVLLMRKMGGPSSGGGPGGIFNIGKSKATLFDKGAKVNITFADVAGLDEAKVEVMEIVDFLKNPKKYTSLGGKIPKGALLVGPPGTGKTLLA
;
A
#
# COMPACT_ATOMS: atom_id res chain seq x y z
N MET A 1 23.62 -33.24 64.12
CA MET A 1 23.28 -34.65 63.86
C MET A 1 21.94 -34.70 63.13
N SER A 2 21.85 -35.58 62.12
CA SER A 2 20.72 -35.92 61.22
C SER A 2 20.25 -34.81 60.26
N GLN A 3 20.51 -34.89 58.94
CA GLN A 3 19.94 -35.80 57.91
C GLN A 3 18.41 -35.84 57.93
N GLU A 4 17.63 -35.84 56.85
CA GLU A 4 17.78 -35.70 55.40
C GLU A 4 16.32 -35.73 54.88
N ASN A 5 16.10 -35.47 53.59
CA ASN A 5 15.00 -36.02 52.76
C ASN A 5 13.75 -35.14 52.44
N LYS A 6 13.89 -34.33 51.38
CA LYS A 6 13.29 -34.54 50.05
C LYS A 6 11.77 -34.85 49.97
N GLN A 7 10.97 -33.89 49.49
CA GLN A 7 10.09 -34.08 48.31
C GLN A 7 9.39 -32.80 47.80
N SER A 8 9.71 -32.46 46.55
CA SER A 8 8.81 -32.05 45.47
C SER A 8 7.74 -30.96 45.71
N LYS A 9 8.00 -29.76 45.19
CA LYS A 9 7.06 -29.11 44.25
C LYS A 9 7.86 -28.51 43.09
N LEU A 10 7.74 -29.17 41.93
CA LEU A 10 8.10 -28.63 40.63
C LEU A 10 7.27 -27.37 40.38
N ASN A 11 7.86 -26.19 40.56
CA ASN A 11 7.40 -25.01 39.84
C ASN A 11 8.10 -25.01 38.49
N MET A 12 7.45 -25.63 37.50
CA MET A 12 7.73 -25.30 36.11
C MET A 12 7.24 -23.87 35.90
N GLU A 13 8.13 -22.91 36.07
CA GLU A 13 7.95 -21.57 35.54
C GLU A 13 7.93 -21.72 34.01
N LYS A 14 6.72 -21.81 33.45
CA LYS A 14 6.50 -21.79 32.00
C LYS A 14 7.08 -20.47 31.49
N GLY A 15 8.26 -20.54 30.89
CA GLY A 15 8.75 -19.50 30.00
C GLY A 15 7.78 -19.37 28.84
N ASP A 16 6.82 -18.45 28.95
CA ASP A 16 6.11 -17.93 27.78
C ASP A 16 6.74 -16.59 27.42
N GLY A 17 8.00 -16.66 27.00
CA GLY A 17 8.60 -15.63 26.18
C GLY A 17 7.93 -15.66 24.82
N GLN A 18 6.70 -15.15 24.72
CA GLN A 18 6.07 -14.85 23.44
C GLN A 18 7.02 -13.91 22.71
N ARG A 19 7.78 -14.47 21.76
CA ARG A 19 8.48 -13.69 20.74
C ARG A 19 7.37 -12.96 20.00
N LYS A 20 7.10 -11.72 20.42
CA LYS A 20 6.23 -10.79 19.70
C LYS A 20 6.86 -10.65 18.32
N GLY A 21 6.32 -11.37 17.34
CA GLY A 21 6.67 -11.19 15.94
C GLY A 21 6.54 -9.71 15.58
N PRO A 22 7.27 -9.22 14.56
CA PRO A 22 7.23 -7.82 14.19
C PRO A 22 5.78 -7.40 14.01
N LYS A 23 5.34 -6.42 14.79
CA LYS A 23 3.98 -5.89 14.70
C LYS A 23 3.86 -5.22 13.34
N PHE A 24 3.27 -5.92 12.38
CA PHE A 24 3.05 -5.39 11.03
C PHE A 24 2.11 -4.20 11.12
N ASN A 25 2.71 -3.02 11.07
CA ASN A 25 1.97 -1.79 10.97
C ASN A 25 1.40 -1.71 9.55
N ILE A 26 0.08 -1.56 9.41
CA ILE A 26 -0.61 -1.51 8.10
C ILE A 26 -0.01 -0.41 7.19
N TYR A 27 0.59 0.62 7.78
CA TYR A 27 1.34 1.67 7.07
C TYR A 27 2.51 1.15 6.22
N TRP A 28 3.10 0.00 6.56
CA TRP A 28 4.18 -0.60 5.78
C TRP A 28 3.68 -1.12 4.42
N ILE A 29 2.43 -1.59 4.35
CA ILE A 29 1.79 -2.04 3.11
C ILE A 29 1.55 -0.84 2.17
N TYR A 30 1.05 0.27 2.71
CA TYR A 30 0.88 1.51 1.92
C TYR A 30 2.22 2.05 1.42
N GLY A 31 3.28 1.98 2.24
CA GLY A 31 4.63 2.33 1.81
C GLY A 31 5.13 1.45 0.65
N ILE A 32 4.92 0.14 0.72
CA ILE A 32 5.29 -0.78 -0.36
C ILE A 32 4.49 -0.50 -1.64
N ILE A 33 3.19 -0.24 -1.55
CA ILE A 33 2.35 0.07 -2.73
C ILE A 33 2.84 1.35 -3.41
N ILE A 34 3.18 2.40 -2.64
CA ILE A 34 3.72 3.64 -3.20
C ILE A 34 5.08 3.39 -3.87
N ILE A 35 5.97 2.61 -3.25
CA ILE A 35 7.26 2.25 -3.84
C ILE A 35 7.08 1.45 -5.13
N VAL A 36 6.13 0.52 -5.18
CA VAL A 36 5.81 -0.26 -6.38
C VAL A 36 5.23 0.61 -7.49
N LEU A 37 4.35 1.56 -7.17
CA LEU A 37 3.80 2.49 -8.17
C LEU A 37 4.87 3.44 -8.70
N ILE A 38 5.71 4.00 -7.83
CA ILE A 38 6.82 4.87 -8.24
C ILE A 38 7.84 4.07 -9.06
N SER A 39 8.20 2.86 -8.61
CA SER A 39 9.14 2.02 -9.35
C SER A 39 8.59 1.59 -10.70
N ALA A 40 7.31 1.23 -10.79
CA ALA A 40 6.65 0.92 -12.06
C ALA A 40 6.63 2.13 -13.02
N GLN A 41 6.47 3.34 -12.50
CA GLN A 41 6.53 4.57 -13.31
C GLN A 41 7.96 4.88 -13.78
N VAL A 42 8.95 4.63 -12.92
CA VAL A 42 10.38 4.80 -13.24
C VAL A 42 10.87 3.72 -14.23
N PHE A 43 10.41 2.47 -14.11
CA PHE A 43 10.76 1.39 -15.04
C PHE A 43 10.10 1.53 -16.42
N ASN A 44 9.01 2.30 -16.52
CA ASN A 44 8.39 2.62 -17.81
C ASN A 44 9.05 3.79 -18.56
N PHE A 45 10.11 4.40 -18.01
CA PHE A 45 10.83 5.46 -18.69
C PHE A 45 11.63 4.92 -19.90
N ALA A 46 11.89 5.82 -20.85
CA ALA A 46 12.49 5.62 -22.17
C ALA A 46 13.68 4.62 -22.23
N PRO A 47 14.01 4.08 -23.43
CA PRO A 47 15.20 3.26 -23.61
C PRO A 47 16.44 3.89 -22.98
N GLU A 48 17.27 3.06 -22.35
CA GLU A 48 18.51 3.45 -21.67
C GLU A 48 19.37 4.29 -22.63
N LEU A 49 19.81 5.48 -22.21
CA LEU A 49 20.71 6.30 -23.04
C LEU A 49 22.15 5.85 -22.82
N LYS A 50 22.83 5.38 -23.86
CA LYS A 50 24.20 4.88 -23.76
C LYS A 50 25.24 5.93 -24.14
N ALA A 51 26.18 6.18 -23.23
CA ALA A 51 27.34 7.02 -23.51
C ALA A 51 28.33 6.31 -24.46
N ILE A 52 28.71 6.96 -25.54
CA ILE A 52 29.74 6.52 -26.50
C ILE A 52 30.73 7.65 -26.77
N THR A 53 31.84 7.35 -27.45
CA THR A 53 32.78 8.38 -27.89
C THR A 53 32.42 8.91 -29.28
N GLU A 54 32.79 10.17 -29.59
CA GLU A 54 32.63 10.78 -30.92
C GLU A 54 33.23 9.90 -32.05
N LYS A 55 34.36 9.23 -31.79
CA LYS A 55 34.97 8.27 -32.74
C LYS A 55 34.07 7.06 -32.98
N GLN A 56 33.55 6.45 -31.92
CA GLN A 56 32.67 5.28 -32.02
C GLN A 56 31.35 5.61 -32.73
N PHE A 57 30.83 6.82 -32.51
CA PHE A 57 29.68 7.35 -33.24
C PHE A 57 29.98 7.43 -34.74
N ARG A 58 31.11 8.05 -35.11
CA ARG A 58 31.52 8.18 -36.52
C ARG A 58 31.67 6.82 -37.19
N ASP A 59 32.48 5.95 -36.61
CA ASP A 59 32.89 4.70 -37.25
C ASP A 59 31.75 3.67 -37.35
N ASN A 60 30.88 3.59 -36.32
CA ASN A 60 29.86 2.53 -36.25
C ASN A 60 28.44 2.98 -36.62
N ILE A 61 28.13 4.27 -36.51
CA ILE A 61 26.75 4.77 -36.68
C ILE A 61 26.67 5.72 -37.88
N LEU A 62 27.56 6.70 -37.96
CA LEU A 62 27.52 7.72 -39.01
C LEU A 62 27.89 7.14 -40.38
N VAL A 63 28.99 6.39 -40.48
CA VAL A 63 29.42 5.71 -41.72
C VAL A 63 28.33 4.80 -42.29
N GLN A 64 27.55 4.16 -41.40
CA GLN A 64 26.49 3.24 -41.83
C GLN A 64 25.21 3.94 -42.30
N GLY A 65 25.12 5.27 -42.15
CA GLY A 65 23.93 6.04 -42.51
C GLY A 65 22.74 5.79 -41.57
N ASP A 66 23.01 5.28 -40.36
CA ASP A 66 21.99 4.85 -39.40
C ASP A 66 21.38 6.03 -38.63
N VAL A 67 21.97 7.22 -38.73
CA VAL A 67 21.53 8.42 -38.05
C VAL A 67 20.24 8.95 -38.65
N GLN A 68 19.25 9.21 -37.79
CA GLN A 68 18.00 9.86 -38.15
C GLN A 68 18.08 11.38 -37.92
N LYS A 69 18.59 11.80 -36.77
CA LYS A 69 18.79 13.19 -36.38
C LYS A 69 19.75 13.29 -35.20
N LEU A 70 20.30 14.47 -34.99
CA LEU A 70 21.15 14.80 -33.85
C LEU A 70 20.53 15.95 -33.07
N ASP A 71 20.35 15.77 -31.77
CA ASP A 71 19.91 16.83 -30.87
C ASP A 71 21.12 17.32 -30.05
N LEU A 72 21.54 18.58 -30.26
CA LEU A 72 22.62 19.25 -29.54
C LEU A 72 22.07 19.77 -28.21
N VAL A 73 22.45 19.13 -27.10
CA VAL A 73 21.93 19.42 -25.76
C VAL A 73 22.80 20.48 -25.09
N LYS A 74 22.38 21.75 -25.23
CA LYS A 74 23.17 22.90 -24.77
C LYS A 74 23.50 22.90 -23.27
N ASN A 75 22.57 22.46 -22.42
CA ASN A 75 22.75 22.49 -20.97
C ASN A 75 23.61 21.35 -20.42
N LYS A 76 23.93 20.34 -21.23
CA LYS A 76 24.74 19.19 -20.81
C LYS A 76 25.99 19.00 -21.65
N GLU A 77 26.25 19.88 -22.63
CA GLU A 77 27.40 19.76 -23.54
C GLU A 77 27.47 18.38 -24.22
N GLN A 78 26.31 17.84 -24.60
CA GLN A 78 26.19 16.49 -25.15
C GLN A 78 25.37 16.47 -26.44
N VAL A 79 25.76 15.58 -27.37
CA VAL A 79 24.97 15.28 -28.56
C VAL A 79 24.16 14.03 -28.30
N HIS A 80 22.85 14.11 -28.54
CA HIS A 80 21.93 12.98 -28.50
C HIS A 80 21.70 12.44 -29.90
N VAL A 81 21.99 11.16 -30.09
CA VAL A 81 21.92 10.47 -31.38
C VAL A 81 20.64 9.67 -31.49
N TYR A 82 19.87 9.96 -32.53
CA TYR A 82 18.68 9.19 -32.90
C TYR A 82 19.02 8.28 -34.06
N VAL A 83 18.60 7.02 -33.95
CA VAL A 83 18.87 5.99 -34.95
C VAL A 83 17.58 5.65 -35.68
N LYS A 84 17.66 5.46 -36.99
CA LYS A 84 16.52 5.06 -37.83
C LYS A 84 15.94 3.74 -37.34
N LYS A 85 14.60 3.65 -37.35
CA LYS A 85 13.86 2.48 -36.87
C LYS A 85 14.24 1.19 -37.61
N ASP A 86 14.58 1.30 -38.89
CA ASP A 86 14.88 0.15 -39.76
C ASP A 86 16.25 -0.49 -39.47
N MET A 87 17.15 0.25 -38.82
CA MET A 87 18.54 -0.17 -38.57
C MET A 87 18.72 -0.87 -37.21
N LEU A 88 17.67 -0.93 -36.38
CA LEU A 88 17.71 -1.45 -35.01
C LEU A 88 17.94 -2.96 -34.91
N GLY A 89 17.79 -3.67 -36.03
CA GLY A 89 18.04 -5.11 -36.10
C GLY A 89 19.52 -5.50 -36.18
N LYS A 90 20.44 -4.54 -36.34
CA LYS A 90 21.87 -4.85 -36.46
C LYS A 90 22.44 -5.36 -35.13
N ASP A 91 23.36 -6.33 -35.23
CA ASP A 91 24.03 -6.95 -34.08
C ASP A 91 24.69 -5.93 -33.14
N PHE A 92 25.19 -4.82 -33.69
CA PHE A 92 25.76 -3.73 -32.90
C PHE A 92 24.76 -3.19 -31.87
N TYR A 93 23.53 -2.88 -32.29
CA TYR A 93 22.51 -2.32 -31.41
C TYR A 93 21.95 -3.36 -30.44
N VAL A 94 21.83 -4.62 -30.84
CA VAL A 94 21.33 -5.69 -29.96
C VAL A 94 22.35 -6.07 -28.87
N LYS A 95 23.66 -5.91 -29.14
CA LYS A 95 24.76 -6.13 -28.17
C LYS A 95 24.97 -4.95 -27.23
N GLN A 96 24.88 -3.72 -27.74
CA GLN A 96 24.45 -2.59 -26.89
C GLN A 96 23.04 -2.91 -26.35
N PHE A 97 22.38 -2.24 -25.43
CA PHE A 97 20.98 -2.59 -25.00
C PHE A 97 20.57 -4.03 -24.56
N LYS A 98 21.39 -5.09 -24.72
CA LYS A 98 21.16 -6.48 -24.26
C LYS A 98 19.77 -7.05 -24.65
N GLY A 99 19.28 -6.75 -25.84
CA GLY A 99 17.96 -7.19 -26.29
C GLY A 99 17.46 -6.48 -27.54
N LYS A 100 16.29 -6.88 -28.03
CA LYS A 100 15.62 -6.19 -29.15
C LYS A 100 15.00 -4.89 -28.65
N LEU A 101 15.36 -3.78 -29.29
CA LEU A 101 14.78 -2.47 -29.03
C LEU A 101 13.38 -2.36 -29.61
N ASP A 102 12.44 -1.80 -28.86
CA ASP A 102 11.07 -1.55 -29.31
C ASP A 102 11.04 -0.43 -30.37
N PRO A 103 10.63 -0.71 -31.63
CA PRO A 103 10.63 0.29 -32.71
C PRO A 103 9.72 1.51 -32.42
N LYS A 104 8.73 1.31 -31.54
CA LYS A 104 7.80 2.37 -31.10
C LYS A 104 8.45 3.41 -30.19
N LYS A 105 9.49 3.05 -29.43
CA LYS A 105 10.15 3.94 -28.46
C LYS A 105 11.37 4.66 -29.04
N VAL A 106 12.04 4.06 -30.03
CA VAL A 106 13.35 4.53 -30.53
C VAL A 106 13.28 5.72 -31.50
N GLY A 107 12.18 5.90 -32.23
CA GLY A 107 12.02 7.08 -33.11
C GLY A 107 11.77 8.40 -32.36
N THR A 108 11.46 8.31 -31.07
CA THR A 108 11.10 9.47 -30.23
C THR A 108 12.14 9.70 -29.13
N ALA A 109 12.96 8.71 -28.80
CA ALA A 109 13.98 8.78 -27.77
C ALA A 109 15.40 8.56 -28.33
N PRO A 110 16.41 9.30 -27.85
CA PRO A 110 17.79 9.09 -28.25
C PRO A 110 18.34 7.77 -27.70
N LEU A 111 19.20 7.09 -28.47
CA LEU A 111 19.83 5.83 -28.06
C LEU A 111 21.23 6.05 -27.51
N PHE A 112 21.97 7.00 -28.08
CA PHE A 112 23.35 7.25 -27.71
C PHE A 112 23.56 8.72 -27.36
N SER A 113 24.52 8.97 -26.47
CA SER A 113 25.01 10.30 -26.18
C SER A 113 26.54 10.34 -26.16
N PHE A 114 27.11 11.49 -26.49
CA PHE A 114 28.53 11.75 -26.33
C PHE A 114 28.76 13.22 -25.99
N GLU A 115 29.83 13.51 -25.26
CA GLU A 115 30.20 14.86 -24.84
C GLU A 115 30.94 15.61 -25.95
N VAL A 116 30.60 16.88 -26.11
CA VAL A 116 31.20 17.79 -27.09
C VAL A 116 31.60 19.08 -26.40
N VAL A 117 32.89 19.38 -26.44
CA VAL A 117 33.48 20.58 -25.84
C VAL A 117 33.27 21.81 -26.72
N ASP A 118 33.48 21.66 -28.03
CA ASP A 118 33.32 22.72 -29.01
C ASP A 118 32.33 22.30 -30.09
N TRP A 119 31.17 22.95 -30.07
CA TRP A 119 30.07 22.72 -30.99
C TRP A 119 30.42 23.06 -32.43
N LYS A 120 31.15 24.16 -32.63
CA LYS A 120 31.49 24.62 -33.97
C LYS A 120 32.51 23.70 -34.61
N ALA A 121 33.54 23.33 -33.86
CA ALA A 121 34.53 22.35 -34.32
C ALA A 121 33.92 20.97 -34.55
N PHE A 122 32.83 20.61 -33.85
CA PHE A 122 32.09 19.38 -34.09
C PHE A 122 31.29 19.43 -35.39
N GLU A 123 30.51 20.50 -35.62
CA GLU A 123 29.74 20.69 -36.85
C GLU A 123 30.64 20.69 -38.09
N GLU A 124 31.76 21.41 -38.05
CA GLU A 124 32.74 21.43 -39.14
C GLU A 124 33.32 20.03 -39.43
N ARG A 125 33.74 19.30 -38.38
CA ARG A 125 34.25 17.92 -38.52
C ARG A 125 33.19 16.94 -39.03
N LEU A 126 31.92 17.16 -38.70
CA LEU A 126 30.82 16.32 -39.15
C LEU A 126 30.50 16.58 -40.63
N ASP A 127 30.46 17.85 -41.04
CA ASP A 127 30.25 18.25 -42.43
C ASP A 127 31.38 17.76 -43.35
N GLU A 128 32.64 17.92 -42.92
CA GLU A 128 33.80 17.39 -43.64
C GLU A 128 33.71 15.87 -43.82
N PHE A 129 33.31 15.16 -42.76
CA PHE A 129 33.17 13.70 -42.81
C PHE A 129 32.02 13.25 -43.72
N CYS A 130 30.88 13.95 -43.70
CA CYS A 130 29.75 13.63 -44.57
C CYS A 130 30.10 13.89 -46.05
N LYS A 131 30.80 15.00 -46.34
CA LYS A 131 31.30 15.31 -47.69
C LYS A 131 32.32 14.28 -48.19
N ALA A 132 33.26 13.88 -47.34
CA ALA A 132 34.30 12.91 -47.70
C ALA A 132 33.74 11.50 -48.00
N ASN A 133 32.67 11.10 -47.30
CA ASN A 133 32.08 9.76 -47.43
C ASN A 133 30.77 9.74 -48.26
N ASN A 134 30.38 10.88 -48.85
CA ASN A 134 29.15 11.05 -49.63
C ASN A 134 27.89 10.60 -48.86
N ILE A 135 27.81 10.95 -47.57
CA ILE A 135 26.69 10.64 -46.67
C ILE A 135 25.69 11.80 -46.73
N ALA A 136 24.39 11.49 -46.71
CA ALA A 136 23.35 12.51 -46.64
C ALA A 136 23.50 13.41 -45.41
N GLU A 137 23.27 14.71 -45.58
CA GLU A 137 23.30 15.68 -44.47
C GLU A 137 22.36 15.25 -43.34
N VAL A 138 22.85 15.39 -42.11
CA VAL A 138 22.14 14.97 -40.90
C VAL A 138 21.40 16.16 -40.30
N ASP A 139 20.10 16.01 -40.04
CA ASP A 139 19.30 17.06 -39.37
C ASP A 139 19.82 17.27 -37.93
N MET A 140 20.32 18.48 -37.65
CA MET A 140 20.86 18.90 -36.36
C MET A 140 19.94 19.93 -35.70
N ARG A 141 19.53 19.67 -34.46
CA ARG A 141 18.64 20.56 -33.70
C ARG A 141 19.22 20.90 -32.35
N VAL A 142 19.17 22.18 -32.01
CA VAL A 142 19.55 22.64 -30.68
C VAL A 142 18.39 22.44 -29.72
N VAL A 143 18.59 21.63 -28.67
CA VAL A 143 17.57 21.37 -27.66
C VAL A 143 18.12 21.62 -26.25
N LYS A 144 17.21 21.81 -25.29
CA LYS A 144 17.52 21.78 -23.86
C LYS A 144 17.01 20.46 -23.31
N ALA A 145 17.85 19.71 -22.59
CA ALA A 145 17.38 18.49 -21.94
C ALA A 145 16.34 18.84 -20.86
N PRO A 146 15.22 18.10 -20.78
CA PRO A 146 14.23 18.31 -19.75
C PRO A 146 14.85 18.07 -18.36
N GLU A 147 14.64 19.02 -17.46
CA GLU A 147 15.03 18.89 -16.05
C GLU A 147 14.02 18.00 -15.35
N TRP A 148 14.35 16.72 -15.17
CA TRP A 148 13.47 15.76 -14.50
C TRP A 148 13.52 15.89 -12.97
N PHE A 149 14.66 16.36 -12.43
CA PHE A 149 14.89 16.45 -10.98
C PHE A 149 14.02 17.53 -10.31
N GLY A 150 13.83 18.68 -10.96
CA GLY A 150 13.01 19.77 -10.43
C GLY A 150 11.54 19.36 -10.21
N PRO A 151 10.83 18.88 -11.24
CA PRO A 151 9.46 18.37 -11.11
C PRO A 151 9.33 17.20 -10.12
N LEU A 152 10.33 16.31 -10.09
CA LEU A 152 10.36 15.20 -9.15
C LEU A 152 10.44 15.69 -7.70
N LEU A 153 11.36 16.60 -7.39
CA LEU A 153 11.49 17.19 -6.06
C LEU A 153 10.21 17.92 -5.62
N ASN A 154 9.59 18.70 -6.51
CA ASN A 154 8.33 19.39 -6.21
C ASN A 154 7.19 18.38 -5.89
N THR A 155 7.09 17.32 -6.68
CA THR A 155 6.10 16.25 -6.45
C THR A 155 6.33 15.57 -5.10
N VAL A 156 7.57 15.19 -4.80
CA VAL A 156 7.94 14.56 -3.52
C VAL A 156 7.68 15.52 -2.35
N PHE A 157 8.02 16.80 -2.49
CA PHE A 157 7.78 17.83 -1.49
C PHE A 157 6.28 18.02 -1.21
N THR A 158 5.46 18.08 -2.25
CA THR A 158 4.00 18.20 -2.14
C THR A 158 3.39 16.98 -1.45
N LEU A 159 3.80 15.76 -1.84
CA LEU A 159 3.35 14.53 -1.18
C LEU A 159 3.79 14.46 0.27
N LEU A 160 5.01 14.90 0.58
CA LEU A 160 5.52 14.96 1.95
C LEU A 160 4.65 15.89 2.80
N ILE A 161 4.30 17.08 2.32
CA ILE A 161 3.38 17.99 3.03
C ILE A 161 2.03 17.32 3.29
N ILE A 162 1.45 16.65 2.30
CA ILE A 162 0.18 15.94 2.46
C ILE A 162 0.30 14.84 3.51
N ILE A 163 1.36 14.04 3.48
CA ILE A 163 1.61 12.98 4.47
C ILE A 163 1.79 13.58 5.86
N VAL A 164 2.56 14.65 6.02
CA VAL A 164 2.76 15.33 7.32
C VAL A 164 1.46 15.92 7.83
N ALA A 165 0.69 16.61 6.98
CA ALA A 165 -0.62 17.13 7.35
C ALA A 165 -1.57 16.00 7.76
N TRP A 166 -1.60 14.91 7.01
CA TRP A 166 -2.41 13.73 7.31
C TRP A 166 -2.00 13.07 8.63
N VAL A 167 -0.71 12.93 8.90
CA VAL A 167 -0.18 12.41 10.17
C VAL A 167 -0.51 13.34 11.33
N LEU A 168 -0.40 14.67 11.16
CA LEU A 168 -0.77 15.64 12.18
C LEU A 168 -2.28 15.64 12.47
N LEU A 169 -3.13 15.50 11.44
CA LEU A 169 -4.58 15.35 11.58
C LEU A 169 -4.94 14.05 12.30
N MET A 170 -4.34 12.93 11.91
CA MET A 170 -4.54 11.63 12.58
C MET A 170 -4.09 11.67 14.04
N ARG A 171 -2.99 12.39 14.33
CA ARG A 171 -2.51 12.61 15.70
C ARG A 171 -3.46 13.49 16.52
N LYS A 172 -4.23 14.37 15.88
CA LYS A 172 -5.19 15.27 16.53
C LYS A 172 -6.59 14.63 16.70
N MET A 173 -6.95 13.67 15.85
CA MET A 173 -8.24 12.98 15.87
C MET A 173 -8.22 11.65 16.65
N GLY A 174 -7.03 11.10 16.92
CA GLY A 174 -6.84 9.92 17.77
C GLY A 174 -5.72 10.16 18.78
N GLY A 175 -6.06 10.62 19.98
CA GLY A 175 -5.12 10.66 21.10
C GLY A 175 -4.56 9.26 21.42
N PRO A 176 -3.48 9.15 22.22
CA PRO A 176 -2.72 7.91 22.47
C PRO A 176 -3.50 6.71 23.06
N SER A 177 -4.81 6.85 23.29
CA SER A 177 -5.67 5.87 23.97
C SER A 177 -6.74 5.25 23.06
N SER A 178 -6.93 5.72 21.84
CA SER A 178 -7.86 5.10 20.87
C SER A 178 -7.06 4.41 19.78
N GLY A 179 -6.74 3.14 20.03
CA GLY A 179 -5.87 2.29 19.22
C GLY A 179 -6.05 2.49 17.72
N GLY A 180 -4.95 2.88 17.07
CA GLY A 180 -4.75 2.88 15.62
C GLY A 180 -4.72 1.46 15.05
N GLY A 181 -5.81 0.72 15.22
CA GLY A 181 -6.16 -0.40 14.38
C GLY A 181 -7.20 0.04 13.34
N PRO A 182 -7.46 -0.75 12.28
CA PRO A 182 -8.51 -0.50 11.30
C PRO A 182 -9.95 -0.43 11.84
N GLY A 183 -10.17 -0.26 13.15
CA GLY A 183 -11.46 -0.37 13.83
C GLY A 183 -12.17 0.95 14.16
N GLY A 184 -11.67 2.10 13.74
CA GLY A 184 -12.34 3.40 14.02
C GLY A 184 -13.59 3.65 13.17
N ILE A 185 -13.63 3.08 11.96
CA ILE A 185 -14.73 3.26 10.99
C ILE A 185 -15.40 1.92 10.64
N PHE A 186 -14.68 0.80 10.77
CA PHE A 186 -15.21 -0.56 10.50
C PHE A 186 -15.85 -1.26 11.72
N ASN A 187 -15.98 -0.59 12.88
CA ASN A 187 -16.75 -1.11 14.02
C ASN A 187 -18.23 -0.66 14.02
N ILE A 188 -18.65 0.13 13.04
CA ILE A 188 -20.08 0.36 12.75
C ILE A 188 -20.67 -0.99 12.33
N GLY A 189 -21.43 -1.61 13.24
CA GLY A 189 -22.11 -2.89 12.98
C GLY A 189 -21.84 -4.00 14.01
N LYS A 190 -20.88 -3.86 14.93
CA LYS A 190 -20.74 -4.82 16.03
C LYS A 190 -21.67 -4.40 17.17
N SER A 191 -22.68 -5.22 17.49
CA SER A 191 -23.61 -4.91 18.58
C SER A 191 -22.85 -4.85 19.91
N LYS A 192 -23.12 -3.81 20.70
CA LYS A 192 -22.71 -3.71 22.10
C LYS A 192 -23.65 -4.53 22.98
N ALA A 193 -23.81 -5.82 22.71
CA ALA A 193 -24.52 -6.71 23.63
C ALA A 193 -23.59 -7.03 24.80
N THR A 194 -23.87 -6.45 25.97
CA THR A 194 -23.22 -6.85 27.22
C THR A 194 -23.73 -8.25 27.57
N LEU A 195 -22.90 -9.27 27.37
CA LEU A 195 -23.16 -10.61 27.89
C LEU A 195 -23.16 -10.52 29.43
N PHE A 196 -24.35 -10.52 30.01
CA PHE A 196 -24.48 -10.73 31.45
C PHE A 196 -24.13 -12.19 31.73
N ASP A 197 -22.95 -12.39 32.29
CA ASP A 197 -22.46 -13.70 32.64
C ASP A 197 -23.35 -14.30 33.75
N LYS A 198 -23.64 -15.61 33.70
CA LYS A 198 -24.54 -16.29 34.68
C LYS A 198 -24.04 -16.19 36.14
N GLY A 199 -22.83 -15.66 36.36
CA GLY A 199 -22.24 -15.37 37.67
C GLY A 199 -22.57 -13.98 38.25
N ALA A 200 -23.14 -13.06 37.47
CA ALA A 200 -23.71 -11.83 37.99
C ALA A 200 -25.03 -12.18 38.69
N LYS A 201 -24.97 -12.53 39.98
CA LYS A 201 -26.15 -12.79 40.80
C LYS A 201 -27.01 -11.52 40.85
N VAL A 202 -28.03 -11.46 40.02
CA VAL A 202 -29.14 -10.53 40.20
C VAL A 202 -29.90 -11.02 41.42
N ASN A 203 -29.72 -10.33 42.55
CA ASN A 203 -30.37 -10.65 43.83
C ASN A 203 -31.76 -10.01 43.92
N ILE A 204 -32.56 -10.09 42.84
CA ILE A 204 -33.93 -9.55 42.81
C ILE A 204 -34.87 -10.73 42.59
N THR A 205 -35.94 -10.79 43.37
CA THR A 205 -36.94 -11.86 43.33
C THR A 205 -38.34 -11.30 43.06
N PHE A 206 -39.30 -12.16 42.72
CA PHE A 206 -40.70 -11.75 42.52
C PHE A 206 -41.36 -11.16 43.78
N ALA A 207 -40.77 -11.35 44.95
CA ALA A 207 -41.20 -10.71 46.19
C ALA A 207 -40.88 -9.20 46.22
N ASP A 208 -39.85 -8.77 45.48
CA ASP A 208 -39.37 -7.37 45.47
C ASP A 208 -40.16 -6.48 44.50
N VAL A 209 -41.10 -7.05 43.74
CA VAL A 209 -42.00 -6.33 42.83
C VAL A 209 -43.34 -6.10 43.54
N ALA A 210 -43.90 -4.89 43.53
CA ALA A 210 -45.19 -4.60 44.19
C ALA A 210 -46.33 -4.38 43.17
N GLY A 211 -47.57 -4.77 43.53
CA GLY A 211 -48.83 -4.41 42.85
C GLY A 211 -49.13 -5.07 41.49
N LEU A 212 -48.14 -5.67 40.83
CA LEU A 212 -48.28 -6.32 39.51
C LEU A 212 -48.71 -7.79 39.63
N ASP A 213 -49.73 -8.09 40.44
CA ASP A 213 -50.05 -9.47 40.82
C ASP A 213 -50.48 -10.35 39.62
N GLU A 214 -51.26 -9.80 38.68
CA GLU A 214 -51.65 -10.50 37.44
C GLU A 214 -50.43 -10.81 36.55
N ALA A 215 -49.59 -9.79 36.27
CA ALA A 215 -48.41 -9.94 35.41
C ALA A 215 -47.35 -10.86 36.03
N LYS A 216 -47.23 -10.89 37.36
CA LYS A 216 -46.37 -11.84 38.07
C LYS A 216 -46.83 -13.27 37.84
N VAL A 217 -48.13 -13.56 37.92
CA VAL A 217 -48.66 -14.92 37.71
C VAL A 217 -48.32 -15.43 36.32
N GLU A 218 -48.53 -14.60 35.29
CA GLU A 218 -48.19 -14.96 33.91
C GLU A 218 -46.69 -15.21 33.70
N VAL A 219 -45.82 -14.36 34.27
CA VAL A 219 -44.36 -14.56 34.13
C VAL A 219 -43.86 -15.71 34.99
N MET A 220 -44.46 -15.98 36.15
CA MET A 220 -44.14 -17.15 36.97
C MET A 220 -44.46 -18.46 36.23
N GLU A 221 -45.50 -18.50 35.39
CA GLU A 221 -45.77 -19.65 34.53
C GLU A 221 -44.64 -19.89 33.52
N ILE A 222 -44.15 -18.83 32.88
CA ILE A 222 -42.99 -18.92 31.96
C ILE A 222 -41.75 -19.42 32.71
N VAL A 223 -41.52 -18.95 33.94
CA VAL A 223 -40.39 -19.39 34.77
C VAL A 223 -40.55 -20.85 35.21
N ASP A 224 -41.74 -21.29 35.62
CA ASP A 224 -41.99 -22.70 35.97
C ASP A 224 -41.84 -23.62 34.75
N PHE A 225 -42.27 -23.15 33.58
CA PHE A 225 -42.03 -23.82 32.32
C PHE A 225 -40.53 -23.96 32.03
N LEU A 226 -39.73 -22.89 32.22
CA LEU A 226 -38.28 -22.92 32.00
C LEU A 226 -37.54 -23.81 33.02
N LYS A 227 -38.05 -23.91 34.26
CA LYS A 227 -37.52 -24.81 35.29
C LYS A 227 -37.86 -26.27 35.01
N ASN A 228 -39.08 -26.54 34.53
CA ASN A 228 -39.63 -27.89 34.37
C ASN A 228 -40.18 -28.15 32.95
N PRO A 229 -39.40 -27.97 31.87
CA PRO A 229 -39.92 -27.97 30.49
C PRO A 229 -40.51 -29.32 30.07
N LYS A 230 -40.01 -30.42 30.63
CA LYS A 230 -40.48 -31.79 30.33
C LYS A 230 -41.96 -31.99 30.69
N LYS A 231 -42.41 -31.46 31.84
CA LYS A 231 -43.79 -31.60 32.34
C LYS A 231 -44.81 -30.97 31.38
N TYR A 232 -44.46 -29.82 30.82
CA TYR A 232 -45.34 -29.09 29.90
C TYR A 232 -45.27 -29.61 28.48
N THR A 233 -44.10 -30.07 28.03
CA THR A 233 -43.92 -30.65 26.70
C THR A 233 -44.65 -31.99 26.56
N SER A 234 -44.71 -32.81 27.62
CA SER A 234 -45.45 -34.08 27.61
C SER A 234 -46.97 -33.90 27.51
N LEU A 235 -47.49 -32.74 27.89
CA LEU A 235 -48.89 -32.34 27.72
C LEU A 235 -49.15 -31.63 26.37
N GLY A 236 -48.13 -31.56 25.48
CA GLY A 236 -48.23 -30.91 24.17
C GLY A 236 -47.99 -29.40 24.19
N GLY A 237 -47.56 -28.83 25.31
CA GLY A 237 -47.25 -27.41 25.45
C GLY A 237 -46.02 -26.99 24.63
N LYS A 238 -46.12 -25.87 23.91
CA LYS A 238 -45.00 -25.27 23.15
C LYS A 238 -44.21 -24.30 24.01
N ILE A 239 -42.89 -24.32 23.89
CA ILE A 239 -42.00 -23.41 24.63
C ILE A 239 -42.21 -21.96 24.14
N PRO A 240 -42.51 -21.00 25.05
CA PRO A 240 -42.58 -19.59 24.69
C PRO A 240 -41.18 -19.09 24.27
N LYS A 241 -41.11 -18.39 23.14
CA LYS A 241 -39.83 -17.89 22.58
C LYS A 241 -39.42 -16.52 23.13
N GLY A 242 -40.33 -15.82 23.81
CA GLY A 242 -40.10 -14.52 24.42
C GLY A 242 -41.41 -13.93 24.95
N ALA A 243 -41.30 -12.99 25.86
CA ALA A 243 -42.42 -12.18 26.37
C ALA A 243 -42.10 -10.70 26.14
N LEU A 244 -43.10 -9.91 25.76
CA LEU A 244 -42.97 -8.47 25.58
C LEU A 244 -43.74 -7.76 26.70
N LEU A 245 -43.01 -7.10 27.60
CA LEU A 245 -43.61 -6.30 28.67
C LEU A 245 -43.89 -4.88 28.14
N VAL A 246 -45.15 -4.46 28.10
CA VAL A 246 -45.58 -3.15 27.58
C VAL A 246 -46.19 -2.31 28.71
N GLY A 247 -45.87 -1.01 28.74
CA GLY A 247 -46.47 -0.06 29.68
C GLY A 247 -45.69 1.26 29.79
N PRO A 248 -46.25 2.28 30.47
CA PRO A 248 -45.59 3.58 30.68
C PRO A 248 -44.19 3.46 31.31
N PRO A 249 -43.28 4.44 31.13
CA PRO A 249 -41.98 4.41 31.80
C PRO A 249 -42.14 4.34 33.33
N GLY A 250 -41.26 3.60 34.01
CA GLY A 250 -41.28 3.49 35.48
C GLY A 250 -42.16 2.39 36.08
N THR A 251 -42.88 1.59 35.28
CA THR A 251 -43.78 0.53 35.79
C THR A 251 -43.11 -0.81 36.14
N GLY A 252 -41.81 -0.82 36.46
CA GLY A 252 -41.12 -2.05 36.91
C GLY A 252 -40.85 -3.13 35.86
N LYS A 253 -41.05 -2.87 34.56
CA LYS A 253 -40.82 -3.87 33.48
C LYS A 253 -39.42 -4.51 33.49
N THR A 254 -38.37 -3.71 33.68
CA THR A 254 -36.99 -4.21 33.76
C THR A 254 -36.68 -4.93 35.08
N LEU A 255 -37.46 -4.68 36.14
CA LEU A 255 -37.32 -5.40 37.41
C LEU A 255 -37.99 -6.78 37.38
N LEU A 256 -38.96 -6.94 36.47
CA LEU A 256 -39.70 -8.18 36.28
C LEU A 256 -39.00 -9.13 35.27
N ALA A 257 -38.13 -8.57 34.42
CA ALA A 257 -37.34 -9.29 33.41
C ALA A 257 -36.01 -9.82 33.96
#